data_AF-A0A1Z4BK67-F1
#
_entry.id   AF-A0A1Z4BK67-F1
#
_cell.length_a   1.000
_cell.length_b   1.000
_cell.length_c   1.000
_cell.angle_alpha   90.00
_cell.angle_beta   90.00
_cell.angle_gamma   90.00
#
_symmetry.space_group_name_H-M   'P 1'
#
loop_
_entity.id
_entity.type
_entity.pdbx_description
1 polymer ?
#
loop_
_entity_poly.entity_id
_entity_poly.type
_entity_poly.pdbx_seq_one_letter_code
_entity_poly.pdbx_strand_id
1 'polypeptide(L)' 'MTTVNKNIHKPMFKVGEEVLIAPQVTNEKEWLKGIVIDIEDNPFVGFVITAKTKELGEFFDKEYLFKKLN' A
#
# COMPACT_ATOMS: atom_id res chain seq x y z
N MET A 1 20.44 19.41 23.25
CA MET A 1 20.15 18.38 22.24
C MET A 1 18.67 18.08 22.34
N THR A 2 17.85 18.70 21.51
CA THR A 2 16.40 18.55 21.60
C THR A 2 16.02 17.24 20.95
N THR A 3 15.59 16.28 21.76
CA THR A 3 15.01 15.02 21.27
C THR A 3 13.74 15.36 20.51
N VAL A 4 13.81 15.35 19.18
CA VAL A 4 12.63 15.42 18.33
C VAL A 4 11.88 14.12 18.56
N ASN A 5 10.73 14.18 19.24
CA ASN A 5 9.75 13.10 19.19
C ASN A 5 9.25 13.03 17.74
N LYS A 6 9.98 12.30 16.89
CA LYS A 6 9.46 11.84 15.61
C LYS A 6 8.28 10.94 15.95
N ASN A 7 7.06 11.44 15.77
CA ASN A 7 5.92 10.55 15.58
C ASN A 7 6.31 9.62 14.45
N ILE A 8 6.64 8.37 14.79
CA ILE A 8 7.07 7.37 13.81
C ILE A 8 5.82 7.07 12.99
N HIS A 9 5.70 7.70 11.82
CA HIS A 9 4.72 7.31 10.84
C HIS A 9 5.06 5.88 10.45
N LYS A 10 4.12 4.96 10.68
CA LYS A 10 4.26 3.54 10.33
C LYS A 10 3.26 3.24 9.23
N PRO A 11 3.65 2.45 8.22
CA PRO A 11 2.70 2.01 7.22
C PRO A 11 1.65 1.09 7.86
N MET A 12 0.44 1.13 7.32
CA MET A 12 -0.70 0.30 7.64
C MET A 12 -0.47 -1.18 7.28
N PHE A 13 0.41 -1.42 6.29
CA PHE A 13 0.73 -2.73 5.73
C PHE A 13 2.21 -3.08 5.91
N LYS A 14 2.56 -4.33 5.63
CA LYS A 14 3.95 -4.81 5.51
C LYS A 14 4.17 -5.55 4.19
N VAL A 15 5.41 -5.57 3.71
CA VAL A 15 5.80 -6.44 2.58
C VAL A 15 5.47 -7.90 2.92
N GLY A 16 4.87 -8.60 1.96
CA GLY A 16 4.34 -9.95 2.09
C GLY A 16 2.91 -10.04 2.63
N GLU A 17 2.28 -8.93 3.02
CA GLU A 17 0.88 -8.92 3.44
C GLU A 17 -0.07 -9.06 2.24
N GLU A 18 -1.10 -9.88 2.38
CA GLU A 18 -2.20 -9.90 1.42
C GLU A 18 -3.13 -8.69 1.64
N VAL A 19 -3.46 -7.99 0.56
CA VAL A 19 -4.30 -6.78 0.58
C VAL A 19 -5.32 -6.81 -0.55
N LEU A 20 -6.36 -5.99 -0.40
CA LEU A 20 -7.29 -5.65 -1.47
C LEU A 20 -6.87 -4.32 -2.09
N ILE A 21 -6.73 -4.30 -3.41
CA ILE A 21 -6.36 -3.14 -4.22
C ILE A 21 -7.63 -2.51 -4.80
N ALA A 22 -7.76 -1.18 -4.70
CA ALA A 22 -8.96 -0.48 -5.14
C ALA A 22 -9.23 -0.65 -6.66
N PRO A 23 -10.50 -0.78 -7.09
CA PRO A 23 -10.88 -0.89 -8.50
C PRO A 23 -10.29 0.20 -9.40
N GLN A 24 -10.21 1.43 -8.90
CA GLN A 24 -9.65 2.58 -9.63
C GLN A 24 -8.13 2.51 -9.88
N VAL A 25 -7.40 1.71 -9.09
CA VAL A 25 -5.96 1.47 -9.30
C VAL A 25 -5.76 0.35 -10.31
N THR A 26 -6.63 -0.67 -10.27
CA THR A 26 -6.53 -1.85 -11.15
C THR A 26 -7.26 -1.70 -12.47
N ASN A 27 -8.10 -0.67 -12.60
CA ASN A 27 -9.08 -0.52 -13.68
C ASN A 27 -10.06 -1.69 -13.79
N GLU A 28 -10.34 -2.34 -12.64
CA GLU A 28 -11.32 -3.43 -12.52
C GLU A 28 -12.64 -2.92 -11.95
N LYS A 29 -13.67 -3.78 -11.90
CA LYS A 29 -14.95 -3.45 -11.26
C LYS A 29 -14.94 -3.67 -9.76
N GLU A 30 -14.19 -4.67 -9.31
CA GLU A 30 -14.17 -5.14 -7.93
C GLU A 30 -12.78 -4.96 -7.31
N TRP A 31 -12.73 -5.00 -5.98
CA TRP A 31 -11.47 -4.99 -5.26
C TRP A 31 -10.69 -6.27 -5.57
N LEU A 32 -9.42 -6.11 -5.95
CA LEU A 32 -8.60 -7.22 -6.39
C LEU A 32 -7.60 -7.61 -5.31
N LYS A 33 -7.41 -8.91 -5.07
CA LYS A 33 -6.41 -9.39 -4.12
C LYS A 33 -4.99 -9.27 -4.70
N GLY A 34 -4.06 -8.76 -3.90
CA GLY A 34 -2.64 -8.73 -4.20
C GLY A 34 -1.77 -8.98 -2.96
N ILE A 35 -0.47 -9.15 -3.18
CA ILE A 35 0.56 -9.26 -2.14
C ILE A 35 1.39 -7.98 -2.18
N VAL A 36 1.57 -7.31 -1.05
CA VAL A 36 2.48 -6.15 -0.96
C VAL A 36 3.91 -6.61 -1.24
N ILE A 37 4.57 -6.00 -2.21
CA ILE A 37 5.96 -6.30 -2.58
C ILE A 37 6.93 -5.15 -2.24
N ASP A 38 6.42 -3.93 -2.08
CA ASP A 38 7.23 -2.78 -1.68
C ASP A 38 6.39 -1.72 -0.95
N ILE A 39 7.05 -0.93 -0.09
CA ILE A 39 6.47 0.20 0.64
C ILE A 39 7.46 1.36 0.60
N GLU A 40 7.10 2.43 -0.09
CA GLU A 40 7.90 3.66 -0.18
C GLU A 40 7.37 4.71 0.80
N ASP A 41 8.24 5.30 1.62
CA ASP A 41 7.94 6.50 2.42
C ASP A 41 8.17 7.75 1.57
N ASN A 42 7.13 8.17 0.85
CA ASN A 42 7.22 9.31 -0.05
C ASN A 42 6.99 10.63 0.73
N PRO A 43 7.91 11.61 0.68
CA PRO A 43 7.83 12.82 1.49
C PRO A 43 6.67 13.76 1.11
N PHE A 44 6.02 13.56 -0.03
CA PHE A 44 4.92 14.41 -0.50
C PHE A 44 3.54 13.79 -0.30
N VAL A 45 3.43 12.47 -0.48
CA VAL A 45 2.14 11.76 -0.48
C VAL A 45 1.99 10.75 0.65
N GLY A 46 3.00 10.57 1.50
CA GLY A 46 3.05 9.55 2.53
C GLY A 46 3.40 8.17 1.96
N PHE A 47 2.91 7.10 2.57
CA PHE A 47 3.23 5.75 2.12
C PHE A 47 2.60 5.42 0.77
N VAL A 48 3.44 4.98 -0.16
CA VAL A 48 3.04 4.38 -1.44
C VAL A 48 3.24 2.87 -1.32
N ILE A 49 2.19 2.11 -1.63
CA ILE A 49 2.17 0.66 -1.53
C ILE A 49 2.24 0.09 -2.94
N THR A 50 3.18 -0.81 -3.18
CA THR A 50 3.23 -1.61 -4.41
C THR A 50 2.76 -3.02 -4.10
N ALA A 51 1.74 -3.50 -4.80
CA ALA A 51 1.21 -4.85 -4.64
C ALA A 51 1.15 -5.60 -5.98
N LYS A 52 1.49 -6.89 -5.93
CA LYS A 52 1.45 -7.80 -7.07
C LYS A 52 0.23 -8.71 -6.99
N THR A 53 -0.53 -8.74 -8.08
CA THR A 53 -1.65 -9.65 -8.28
C THR A 53 -1.18 -10.93 -8.95
N LYS A 54 -1.98 -12.00 -8.90
CA LYS A 54 -1.63 -13.27 -9.55
C LYS A 54 -1.72 -13.20 -11.08
N GLU A 55 -2.63 -12.39 -11.61
CA GLU A 55 -3.03 -12.44 -13.03
C GLU A 55 -2.74 -11.15 -13.79
N LEU A 56 -2.88 -9.98 -13.15
CA LEU A 56 -2.89 -8.68 -13.82
C LEU A 56 -1.58 -7.88 -13.65
N GLY A 57 -0.61 -8.42 -12.92
CA GLY A 57 0.68 -7.78 -12.69
C GLY A 57 0.75 -6.94 -11.43
N GLU A 58 1.52 -5.87 -11.48
CA GLU A 58 1.89 -5.02 -10.34
C GLU A 58 1.18 -3.68 -10.39
N PHE A 59 0.70 -3.22 -9.23
CA PHE A 59 -0.02 -1.97 -9.06
C PHE A 59 0.57 -1.19 -7.89
N PHE A 60 0.61 0.13 -7.98
CA PHE A 60 1.08 1.00 -6.91
C PHE A 60 0.23 2.25 -6.79
N ASP A 61 -0.08 2.65 -5.56
CA ASP A 61 -0.70 3.95 -5.25
C ASP A 61 -0.58 4.25 -3.74
N LYS A 62 -1.20 5.34 -3.29
CA LYS A 62 -1.24 5.76 -1.89
C LYS A 62 -1.91 4.70 -1.01
N GLU A 63 -1.42 4.58 0.21
CA GLU A 63 -1.86 3.57 1.19
C GLU A 63 -3.38 3.45 1.38
N TYR A 64 -4.14 4.54 1.34
CA TYR A 64 -5.61 4.51 1.53
C TYR A 64 -6.38 3.84 0.37
N LEU A 65 -5.72 3.54 -0.75
CA LEU A 65 -6.28 2.80 -1.89
C LEU A 65 -6.11 1.28 -1.75
N PHE A 66 -5.60 0.85 -0.60
CA PHE A 66 -5.46 -0.54 -0.23
C PHE A 66 -6.26 -0.83 1.04
N LYS A 67 -6.70 -2.07 1.20
CA LYS A 67 -7.44 -2.54 2.39
C LYS A 67 -6.89 -3.86 2.89
N LYS A 68 -7.01 -4.09 4.19
CA LYS A 68 -6.79 -5.41 4.79
C LYS A 68 -7.87 -6.38 4.32
N LEU A 69 -7.49 -7.64 4.19
CA LEU A 69 -8.47 -8.73 4.15
C LEU A 69 -9.00 -8.89 5.58
N ASN A 70 -10.30 -8.72 5.77
CA ASN A 70 -10.94 -8.87 7.08
C ASN A 70 -10.64 -10.22 7.73
#